data_AF-A0A816H089-F1
#
_entry.id   AF-A0A816H089-F1
#
_cell.length_a   1.000
_cell.length_b   1.000
_cell.length_c   1.000
_cell.angle_alpha   90.00
_cell.angle_beta   90.00
_cell.angle_gamma   90.00
#
_symmetry.space_group_name_H-M   'P 1'
#
loop_
_entity.id
_entity.type
_entity.pdbx_description
1 polymer ?
#
loop_
_entity_poly.entity_id
_entity_poly.type
_entity_poly.pdbx_seq_one_letter_code
_entity_poly.pdbx_strand_id
1 'polypeptide(L)'
;VKGGDTDLYSCTLKNYLGQETVQMKVIVVDKPDTLEGPLNISDIKPDSCLLTWKPPKTDGGSPITNYIIETFDTKKGEWQKESSFLRSPFYEVSGLDEGSEYKFRFSAENLYGQSISLECEKPIIAKNPYDASQCPANVEVGKQTENSITLKWNKPKNDGGSKITADQVEIRKPDSDVWEIANDYSIK
;
A
#
# COMPACT_ATOMS: atom_id res chain seq x y z
N VAL A 1 -13.16 -31.62 -14.40
CA VAL A 1 -13.00 -30.51 -15.35
C VAL A 1 -12.68 -29.30 -14.50
N LYS A 2 -11.50 -28.71 -14.69
CA LYS A 2 -11.07 -27.52 -13.94
C LYS A 2 -11.63 -26.28 -14.65
N GLY A 3 -11.91 -25.21 -13.91
CA GLY A 3 -12.25 -23.92 -14.51
C GLY A 3 -11.17 -23.48 -15.51
N GLY A 4 -11.57 -22.97 -16.67
CA GLY A 4 -10.69 -22.61 -17.77
C GLY A 4 -10.46 -23.70 -18.83
N ASP A 5 -10.91 -24.95 -18.59
CA ASP A 5 -10.87 -26.01 -19.62
C ASP A 5 -11.71 -25.58 -20.83
N THR A 6 -11.11 -25.61 -22.02
CA THR A 6 -11.71 -25.17 -23.28
C THR A 6 -11.71 -26.30 -24.27
N ASP A 7 -12.86 -26.58 -24.90
CA ASP A 7 -12.95 -27.57 -25.96
C ASP A 7 -13.68 -27.04 -27.20
N LEU A 8 -13.31 -27.58 -28.36
CA LEU A 8 -13.90 -27.23 -29.65
C LEU A 8 -14.93 -28.28 -30.06
N TYR A 9 -16.19 -27.89 -30.07
CA TYR A 9 -17.28 -28.72 -30.53
C TYR A 9 -17.60 -28.39 -31.99
N SER A 10 -17.98 -29.38 -32.79
CA SER A 10 -18.44 -29.13 -34.16
C SER A 10 -19.88 -29.59 -34.32
N CYS A 11 -20.71 -28.71 -34.88
CA CYS A 11 -22.06 -29.02 -35.29
C CYS A 11 -22.05 -29.22 -36.81
N THR A 12 -22.47 -30.40 -37.26
CA THR A 12 -22.53 -30.72 -38.68
C THR A 12 -23.98 -30.89 -39.11
N LEU A 13 -24.42 -30.08 -40.06
CA LEU A 13 -25.71 -30.21 -40.74
C LEU A 13 -25.48 -30.88 -42.10
N LYS A 14 -26.18 -32.00 -42.36
CA LYS A 14 -26.09 -32.74 -43.62
C LYS A 14 -27.47 -32.90 -44.24
N ASN A 15 -27.58 -32.60 -45.54
CA ASN A 15 -28.75 -32.89 -46.37
C ASN A 15 -28.33 -33.65 -47.64
N TYR A 16 -29.28 -33.90 -48.56
CA TYR A 16 -29.03 -34.67 -49.79
C TYR A 16 -28.14 -33.94 -50.82
N LEU A 17 -27.91 -32.63 -50.65
CA LEU A 17 -27.10 -31.80 -51.54
C LEU A 17 -25.72 -31.47 -50.97
N GLY A 18 -25.48 -31.72 -49.68
CA GLY A 18 -24.20 -31.41 -49.06
C GLY A 18 -24.19 -31.47 -47.54
N GLN A 19 -23.08 -31.04 -46.98
CA GLN A 19 -22.83 -30.99 -45.55
C GLN A 19 -22.11 -29.68 -45.21
N GLU A 20 -22.53 -29.04 -44.13
CA GLU A 20 -21.89 -27.87 -43.56
C GLU A 20 -21.53 -28.16 -42.11
N THR A 21 -20.33 -27.75 -41.69
CA THR A 21 -19.84 -27.94 -40.32
C THR A 21 -19.47 -26.58 -39.72
N VAL A 22 -20.07 -26.25 -38.58
CA VAL A 22 -19.77 -25.07 -37.77
C VAL A 22 -18.99 -25.51 -36.53
N GLN A 23 -17.91 -24.81 -36.20
CA GLN A 23 -17.18 -25.03 -34.96
C GLN A 23 -17.63 -24.03 -33.88
N MET A 24 -17.77 -24.51 -32.65
CA MET A 24 -18.16 -23.73 -31.48
C MET A 24 -17.12 -23.96 -30.37
N LYS A 25 -16.68 -22.88 -29.74
CA LYS A 25 -15.78 -22.95 -28.58
C LYS A 25 -16.61 -22.96 -27.30
N VAL A 26 -16.51 -24.02 -26.51
CA VAL A 26 -17.15 -24.11 -25.20
C VAL A 26 -16.05 -23.96 -24.14
N ILE A 27 -16.29 -23.07 -23.18
CA ILE A 27 -15.39 -22.83 -22.04
C ILE A 27 -16.09 -23.26 -20.76
N VAL A 28 -15.35 -23.94 -19.87
CA VAL A 28 -15.81 -24.20 -18.51
C VAL A 28 -15.43 -23.02 -17.64
N VAL A 29 -16.44 -22.42 -17.02
CA VAL A 29 -16.32 -21.24 -16.16
C VAL A 29 -16.40 -21.64 -14.69
N ASP A 30 -15.57 -21.02 -13.87
CA ASP A 30 -15.49 -21.21 -12.42
C ASP A 30 -15.08 -19.88 -11.75
N LYS A 31 -15.05 -19.85 -10.42
CA LYS A 31 -14.47 -18.74 -9.66
C LYS A 31 -12.95 -18.61 -9.94
N PRO A 32 -12.35 -17.44 -9.72
CA PRO A 32 -10.92 -17.26 -9.88
C PRO A 32 -10.11 -18.11 -8.88
N ASP A 33 -8.87 -18.40 -9.25
CA ASP A 33 -7.90 -18.93 -8.28
C ASP A 33 -7.58 -17.91 -7.18
N THR A 34 -6.98 -18.38 -6.10
CA THR A 34 -6.39 -17.49 -5.09
C THR A 34 -5.33 -16.59 -5.73
N LEU A 35 -5.23 -15.35 -5.24
CA LEU A 35 -4.18 -14.42 -5.64
C LEU A 35 -2.79 -15.03 -5.44
N GLU A 36 -1.84 -14.62 -6.28
CA GLU A 36 -0.45 -15.03 -6.14
C GLU A 36 0.22 -14.24 -5.00
N GLY A 37 0.61 -14.94 -3.93
CA GLY A 37 1.30 -14.35 -2.78
C GLY A 37 2.81 -14.16 -2.99
N PRO A 38 3.47 -13.46 -2.04
CA PRO A 38 2.89 -12.84 -0.85
C PRO A 38 2.20 -11.50 -1.16
N LEU A 39 1.28 -11.10 -0.29
CA LEU A 39 0.73 -9.74 -0.30
C LEU A 39 1.79 -8.75 0.17
N ASN A 40 1.92 -7.64 -0.55
CA ASN A 40 2.92 -6.63 -0.25
C ASN A 40 2.26 -5.37 0.31
N ILE A 41 2.73 -4.96 1.49
CA ILE A 41 2.26 -3.77 2.20
C ILE A 41 3.45 -2.82 2.30
N SER A 42 3.30 -1.62 1.74
CA SER A 42 4.33 -0.57 1.71
C SER A 42 3.74 0.76 2.18
N ASP A 43 4.59 1.78 2.26
CA ASP A 43 4.21 3.16 2.56
C ASP A 43 3.30 3.29 3.79
N ILE A 44 3.62 2.53 4.84
CA ILE A 44 2.87 2.53 6.10
C ILE A 44 3.01 3.89 6.77
N LYS A 45 1.88 4.52 7.02
CA LYS A 45 1.72 5.80 7.73
C LYS A 45 0.81 5.58 8.95
N PRO A 46 0.73 6.57 9.85
CA PRO A 46 -0.20 6.54 10.98
C PRO A 46 -1.66 6.32 10.59
N ASP A 47 -2.06 6.80 9.40
CA ASP A 47 -3.44 6.85 8.94
C ASP A 47 -3.67 6.12 7.60
N SER A 48 -2.63 5.63 6.94
CA SER A 48 -2.73 5.00 5.63
C SER A 48 -1.66 3.94 5.37
N CYS A 49 -1.89 3.07 4.39
CA CYS A 49 -0.85 2.19 3.84
C CYS A 49 -1.15 1.83 2.39
N LEU A 50 -0.12 1.46 1.63
CA LEU A 50 -0.26 1.00 0.25
C LEU A 50 -0.23 -0.52 0.19
N LEU A 51 -1.28 -1.09 -0.39
CA LEU A 51 -1.43 -2.51 -0.63
C LEU A 51 -1.14 -2.82 -2.10
N THR A 52 -0.31 -3.82 -2.37
CA THR A 52 -0.01 -4.31 -3.73
C THR A 52 -0.05 -5.83 -3.78
N TRP A 53 -0.59 -6.40 -4.86
CA TRP A 53 -0.74 -7.85 -5.04
C TRP A 53 -0.57 -8.25 -6.50
N LYS A 54 -0.45 -9.55 -6.73
CA LYS A 54 -0.46 -10.12 -8.08
C LYS A 54 -1.82 -10.73 -8.40
N PRO A 55 -2.29 -10.65 -9.65
CA PRO A 55 -3.52 -11.31 -10.08
C PRO A 55 -3.42 -12.83 -9.88
N PRO A 56 -4.56 -13.54 -9.86
CA PRO A 56 -4.54 -15.00 -9.76
C PRO A 56 -4.00 -15.63 -11.05
N LYS A 57 -3.44 -16.83 -10.94
CA LYS A 57 -2.88 -17.58 -12.08
C LYS A 57 -3.93 -17.89 -13.16
N THR A 58 -5.16 -18.14 -12.72
CA THR A 58 -6.31 -18.33 -13.61
C THR A 58 -7.50 -17.51 -13.11
N ASP A 59 -8.26 -16.96 -14.05
CA ASP A 59 -9.48 -16.21 -13.79
C ASP A 59 -10.74 -17.11 -13.77
N GLY A 60 -10.55 -18.44 -13.82
CA GLY A 60 -11.63 -19.41 -13.91
C GLY A 60 -12.36 -19.40 -15.26
N GLY A 61 -11.83 -18.76 -16.31
CA GLY A 61 -12.49 -18.68 -17.62
C GLY A 61 -13.45 -17.49 -17.76
N SER A 62 -13.46 -16.57 -16.78
CA SER A 62 -14.22 -15.32 -16.81
C SER A 62 -13.36 -14.18 -16.28
N PRO A 63 -13.33 -13.02 -16.95
CA PRO A 63 -12.45 -11.93 -16.53
C PRO A 63 -12.74 -11.48 -15.09
N ILE A 64 -11.68 -11.19 -14.34
CA ILE A 64 -11.79 -10.60 -13.00
C ILE A 64 -12.51 -9.27 -13.09
N THR A 65 -13.62 -9.14 -12.37
CA THR A 65 -14.45 -7.93 -12.34
C THR A 65 -14.08 -7.00 -11.19
N ASN A 66 -13.51 -7.57 -10.10
CA ASN A 66 -13.24 -6.83 -8.88
C ASN A 66 -12.17 -7.53 -8.01
N TYR A 67 -11.44 -6.77 -7.20
CA TYR A 67 -10.66 -7.26 -6.07
C TYR A 67 -11.31 -6.80 -4.77
N ILE A 68 -11.55 -7.74 -3.87
CA ILE A 68 -12.13 -7.49 -2.56
C ILE A 68 -11.00 -7.46 -1.53
N ILE A 69 -10.90 -6.34 -0.83
CA ILE A 69 -9.97 -6.13 0.28
C ILE A 69 -10.77 -6.11 1.56
N GLU A 70 -10.31 -6.90 2.52
CA GLU A 70 -10.85 -6.90 3.87
C GLU A 70 -9.73 -6.60 4.86
N THR A 71 -10.05 -5.75 5.84
CA THR A 71 -9.16 -5.29 6.90
C THR A 71 -9.65 -5.85 8.22
N PHE A 72 -8.72 -6.33 9.04
CA PHE A 72 -8.99 -6.77 10.39
C PHE A 72 -8.25 -5.86 11.36
N ASP A 73 -9.01 -5.03 12.05
CA ASP A 73 -8.51 -4.26 13.19
C ASP A 73 -8.51 -5.16 14.43
N THR A 74 -7.34 -5.41 15.00
CA THR A 74 -7.18 -6.25 16.19
C THR A 74 -7.98 -5.75 17.40
N LYS A 75 -8.28 -4.45 17.48
CA LYS A 75 -9.13 -3.86 18.52
C LYS A 75 -10.61 -4.18 18.31
N LYS A 76 -11.08 -4.20 17.05
CA LYS A 76 -12.49 -4.48 16.69
C LYS A 76 -12.78 -5.98 16.63
N GLY A 77 -11.79 -6.79 16.27
CA GLY A 77 -11.89 -8.26 16.28
C GLY A 77 -12.73 -8.85 15.14
N GLU A 78 -13.00 -8.08 14.08
CA GLU A 78 -13.79 -8.53 12.94
C GLU A 78 -13.20 -8.05 11.61
N TRP A 79 -13.45 -8.81 10.53
CA TRP A 79 -13.06 -8.44 9.17
C TRP A 79 -14.07 -7.45 8.61
N GLN A 80 -13.58 -6.31 8.14
CA GLN A 80 -14.37 -5.25 7.51
C GLN A 80 -13.99 -5.17 6.03
N LYS A 81 -14.99 -5.10 5.15
CA LYS A 81 -14.76 -4.92 3.72
C LYS A 81 -14.50 -3.45 3.41
N GLU A 82 -13.30 -3.14 2.94
CA GLU A 82 -12.89 -1.76 2.66
C GLU A 82 -13.23 -1.31 1.23
N SER A 83 -13.27 -2.24 0.27
CA SER A 83 -13.27 -1.87 -1.15
C SER A 83 -14.52 -2.29 -1.95
N SER A 84 -14.88 -1.42 -2.90
CA SER A 84 -15.89 -1.64 -3.94
C SER A 84 -15.27 -1.31 -5.30
N PHE A 85 -15.26 -2.26 -6.25
CA PHE A 85 -14.87 -2.08 -7.66
C PHE A 85 -13.38 -1.78 -7.95
N LEU A 86 -12.47 -2.50 -7.30
CA LEU A 86 -11.04 -2.41 -7.60
C LEU A 86 -10.69 -3.26 -8.83
N ARG A 87 -10.12 -2.63 -9.85
CA ARG A 87 -9.58 -3.31 -11.04
C ARG A 87 -8.06 -3.30 -11.09
N SER A 88 -7.44 -2.35 -10.38
CA SER A 88 -5.99 -2.23 -10.29
C SER A 88 -5.43 -3.18 -9.23
N PRO A 89 -4.22 -3.73 -9.43
CA PRO A 89 -3.55 -4.62 -8.46
C PRO A 89 -2.87 -3.86 -7.30
N PHE A 90 -3.41 -2.69 -6.96
CA PHE A 90 -2.95 -1.86 -5.86
C PHE A 90 -4.11 -1.06 -5.26
N TYR A 91 -4.00 -0.73 -3.97
CA TYR A 91 -4.99 0.07 -3.26
C TYR A 91 -4.35 0.78 -2.07
N GLU A 92 -4.64 2.08 -1.90
CA GLU A 92 -4.25 2.81 -0.70
C GLU A 92 -5.39 2.71 0.33
N VAL A 93 -5.12 2.09 1.47
CA VAL A 93 -6.03 2.09 2.61
C VAL A 93 -5.83 3.39 3.36
N SER A 94 -6.93 4.04 3.75
CA SER A 94 -6.94 5.28 4.53
C SER A 94 -7.83 5.12 5.76
N GLY A 95 -7.62 5.97 6.77
CA GLY A 95 -8.43 5.95 8.00
C GLY A 95 -7.98 4.90 9.01
N LEU A 96 -6.69 4.55 8.98
CA LEU A 96 -6.08 3.74 10.03
C LEU A 96 -5.91 4.57 11.31
N ASP A 97 -5.94 3.90 12.45
CA ASP A 97 -5.72 4.51 13.75
C ASP A 97 -4.25 4.35 14.16
N GLU A 98 -3.56 5.46 14.42
CA GLU A 98 -2.14 5.47 14.79
C GLU A 98 -1.85 4.52 15.97
N GLY A 99 -0.82 3.69 15.81
CA GLY A 99 -0.38 2.69 16.77
C GLY A 99 -1.25 1.42 16.82
N SER A 100 -2.29 1.31 15.99
CA SER A 100 -3.15 0.11 15.94
C SER A 100 -2.59 -0.96 15.01
N GLU A 101 -2.86 -2.22 15.35
CA GLU A 101 -2.41 -3.38 14.59
C GLU A 101 -3.51 -3.86 13.64
N TYR A 102 -3.17 -3.98 12.35
CA TYR A 102 -4.08 -4.38 11.27
C TYR A 102 -3.57 -5.62 10.54
N LYS A 103 -4.49 -6.49 10.13
CA LYS A 103 -4.26 -7.54 9.12
C LYS A 103 -5.10 -7.27 7.89
N PHE A 104 -4.63 -7.77 6.74
CA PHE A 104 -5.32 -7.62 5.47
C PHE A 104 -5.48 -8.97 4.80
N ARG A 105 -6.61 -9.16 4.11
CA ARG A 105 -6.81 -10.28 3.20
C ARG A 105 -7.47 -9.82 1.91
N PHE A 106 -7.18 -10.54 0.83
CA PHE A 106 -7.51 -10.13 -0.53
C PHE A 106 -8.08 -11.30 -1.31
N SER A 107 -9.06 -11.03 -2.15
CA SER A 107 -9.64 -12.02 -3.04
C SER A 107 -9.99 -11.41 -4.38
N ALA A 108 -9.96 -12.24 -5.42
CA ALA A 108 -10.40 -11.88 -6.75
C ALA A 108 -11.86 -12.31 -6.94
N GLU A 109 -12.63 -11.50 -7.65
CA GLU A 109 -14.04 -11.77 -7.94
C GLU A 109 -14.26 -11.67 -9.44
N ASN A 110 -14.91 -12.69 -10.01
CA ASN A 110 -15.45 -12.68 -11.36
C ASN A 110 -16.98 -12.85 -11.32
N LEU A 111 -17.62 -12.95 -12.48
CA LEU A 111 -19.08 -13.14 -12.58
C LEU A 111 -19.61 -14.43 -11.92
N TYR A 112 -18.74 -15.40 -11.65
CA TYR A 112 -19.07 -16.72 -11.12
C TYR A 112 -18.72 -16.87 -9.64
N GLY A 113 -17.99 -15.92 -9.05
CA GLY A 113 -17.80 -15.84 -7.61
C GLY A 113 -16.46 -15.27 -7.18
N GLN A 114 -16.24 -15.34 -5.87
CA GLN A 114 -15.05 -14.88 -5.17
C GLN A 114 -14.06 -16.02 -4.95
N SER A 115 -12.77 -15.76 -5.17
CA SER A 115 -11.67 -16.67 -4.87
C SER A 115 -11.56 -16.92 -3.36
N ILE A 116 -10.73 -17.90 -2.98
CA ILE A 116 -10.26 -17.99 -1.59
C ILE A 116 -9.45 -16.72 -1.28
N SER A 117 -9.60 -16.20 -0.06
CA SER A 117 -8.85 -15.02 0.39
C SER A 117 -7.40 -15.38 0.71
N LEU A 118 -6.47 -14.56 0.23
CA LEU A 118 -5.07 -14.58 0.62
C LEU A 118 -4.89 -13.61 1.79
N GLU A 119 -4.38 -14.08 2.93
CA GLU A 119 -4.09 -13.24 4.11
C GLU A 119 -2.62 -12.80 4.10
N CYS A 120 -2.33 -11.60 4.63
CA CYS A 120 -0.96 -11.14 4.83
C CYS A 120 -0.23 -12.03 5.85
N GLU A 121 1.06 -12.32 5.63
CA GLU A 121 1.83 -13.20 6.53
C GLU A 121 1.97 -12.64 7.95
N LYS A 122 2.04 -11.31 8.07
CA LYS A 122 2.24 -10.60 9.34
C LYS A 122 1.32 -9.39 9.39
N PRO A 123 0.77 -9.08 10.59
CA PRO A 123 0.08 -7.82 10.79
C PRO A 123 1.06 -6.65 10.66
N ILE A 124 0.51 -5.46 10.40
CA ILE A 124 1.26 -4.20 10.44
C ILE A 124 0.77 -3.33 11.59
N ILE A 125 1.62 -2.39 12.02
CA ILE A 125 1.25 -1.34 12.96
C ILE A 125 1.17 -0.04 12.17
N ALA A 126 0.03 0.65 12.23
CA ALA A 126 -0.17 1.94 11.56
C ALA A 126 0.66 3.02 12.25
N LYS A 127 1.89 3.24 11.79
CA LYS A 127 2.81 4.25 12.32
C LYS A 127 3.80 4.64 11.24
N ASN A 128 4.45 5.78 11.42
CA ASN A 128 5.55 6.15 10.54
C ASN A 128 6.69 5.12 10.65
N PRO A 129 7.39 4.83 9.54
CA PRO A 129 8.57 3.98 9.56
C PRO A 129 9.72 4.61 10.36
N TYR A 130 9.68 5.94 10.52
CA TYR A 130 10.66 6.74 11.25
C TYR A 130 9.93 7.74 12.15
N ASP A 131 10.44 7.93 13.35
CA ASP A 131 9.99 9.00 14.24
C ASP A 131 10.68 10.33 13.87
N ALA A 132 10.16 11.43 14.40
CA ALA A 132 10.88 12.70 14.33
C ALA A 132 12.18 12.59 15.14
N SER A 133 13.28 13.10 14.60
CA SER A 133 14.51 13.26 15.38
C SER A 133 14.24 14.17 16.57
N GLN A 134 14.87 13.89 17.72
CA GLN A 134 14.75 14.76 18.88
C GLN A 134 15.40 16.13 18.62
N CYS A 135 15.06 17.14 19.44
CA CYS A 135 15.73 18.43 19.37
C CYS A 135 17.25 18.26 19.59
N PRO A 136 18.09 19.08 18.92
CA PRO A 136 19.52 19.15 19.20
C PRO A 136 19.77 19.34 20.69
N ALA A 137 20.66 18.53 21.26
CA ALA A 137 20.97 18.61 22.68
C ALA A 137 22.02 19.70 22.92
N ASN A 138 21.96 20.36 24.08
CA ASN A 138 22.97 21.32 24.53
C ASN A 138 23.26 22.43 23.51
N VAL A 139 22.25 23.23 23.15
CA VAL A 139 22.48 24.44 22.37
C VAL A 139 23.23 25.45 23.23
N GLU A 140 24.49 25.68 22.90
CA GLU A 140 25.40 26.59 23.55
C GLU A 140 25.68 27.82 22.68
N VAL A 141 25.56 29.00 23.28
CA VAL A 141 25.97 30.24 22.64
C VAL A 141 27.46 30.43 22.90
N GLY A 142 28.24 30.40 21.82
CA GLY A 142 29.68 30.64 21.82
C GLY A 142 30.01 32.13 21.69
N LYS A 143 30.96 32.44 20.80
CA LYS A 143 31.44 33.82 20.59
C LYS A 143 30.34 34.72 20.06
N GLN A 144 30.18 35.88 20.69
CA GLN A 144 29.36 36.97 20.20
C GLN A 144 30.28 38.09 19.71
N THR A 145 29.97 38.62 18.53
CA THR A 145 30.54 39.85 17.99
C THR A 145 29.39 40.81 17.67
N GLU A 146 29.70 42.04 17.27
CA GLU A 146 28.68 43.02 16.87
C GLU A 146 27.76 42.50 15.75
N ASN A 147 28.27 41.63 14.87
CA ASN A 147 27.55 41.17 13.68
C ASN A 147 27.41 39.64 13.59
N SER A 148 27.85 38.88 14.60
CA SER A 148 27.81 37.41 14.52
C SER A 148 27.64 36.75 15.87
N ILE A 149 26.85 35.67 15.91
CA ILE A 149 26.74 34.77 17.06
C ILE A 149 27.16 33.38 16.60
N THR A 150 28.06 32.73 17.32
CA THR A 150 28.36 31.31 17.11
C THR A 150 27.46 30.46 17.97
N LEU A 151 26.73 29.53 17.35
CA LEU A 151 25.95 28.51 18.06
C LEU A 151 26.65 27.16 17.91
N LYS A 152 26.65 26.37 18.99
CA LYS A 152 27.10 24.98 18.99
C LYS A 152 26.01 24.12 19.60
N TRP A 153 25.79 22.95 19.03
CA TRP A 153 24.86 21.98 19.60
C TRP A 153 25.38 20.56 19.33
N ASN A 154 24.90 19.63 20.14
CA ASN A 154 25.16 18.22 19.95
C ASN A 154 24.05 17.62 19.09
N LYS A 155 24.42 16.64 18.26
CA LYS A 155 23.45 15.84 17.52
C LYS A 155 22.44 15.22 18.50
N PRO A 156 21.14 15.15 18.14
CA PRO A 156 20.11 14.52 18.95
C PRO A 156 20.51 13.11 19.40
N LYS A 157 20.10 12.72 20.61
CA LYS A 157 20.40 11.37 21.14
C LYS A 157 19.69 10.26 20.35
N ASN A 158 18.56 10.58 19.74
CA ASN A 158 17.81 9.69 18.87
C ASN A 158 17.40 10.47 17.61
N ASP A 159 17.73 9.90 16.45
CA ASP A 159 17.42 10.45 15.13
C ASP A 159 16.05 9.99 14.59
N GLY A 160 15.30 9.26 15.41
CA GLY A 160 13.99 8.72 15.03
C GLY A 160 14.09 7.53 14.07
N GLY A 161 15.27 6.93 13.93
CA GLY A 161 15.48 5.77 13.07
C GLY A 161 15.81 6.13 11.62
N SER A 162 15.93 7.42 11.29
CA SER A 162 16.43 7.91 10.00
C SER A 162 17.59 8.87 10.22
N LYS A 163 18.64 8.76 9.40
CA LYS A 163 19.84 9.59 9.54
C LYS A 163 19.50 11.07 9.36
N ILE A 164 19.83 11.90 10.35
CA ILE A 164 19.74 13.36 10.24
C ILE A 164 20.63 13.84 9.09
N THR A 165 20.05 14.59 8.17
CA THR A 165 20.71 15.05 6.92
C THR A 165 21.14 16.50 6.96
N ALA A 166 20.50 17.34 7.78
CA ALA A 166 20.78 18.77 7.88
C ALA A 166 20.24 19.35 9.20
N ASP A 167 20.93 20.37 9.72
CA ASP A 167 20.42 21.24 10.77
C ASP A 167 20.02 22.62 10.19
N GLN A 168 18.97 23.24 10.74
CA GLN A 168 18.48 24.58 10.38
C GLN A 168 18.44 25.46 11.64
N VAL A 169 18.91 26.70 11.51
CA VAL A 169 18.91 27.70 12.59
C VAL A 169 17.98 28.82 12.19
N GLU A 170 17.05 29.17 13.06
CA GLU A 170 16.14 30.30 12.87
C GLU A 170 16.40 31.36 13.94
N ILE A 171 16.36 32.62 13.53
CA ILE A 171 16.47 33.78 14.42
C ILE A 171 15.18 34.60 14.35
N ARG A 172 14.74 35.11 15.50
CA ARG A 172 13.63 36.05 15.59
C ARG A 172 14.14 37.32 16.26
N LYS A 173 13.95 38.46 15.58
CA LYS A 173 14.32 39.76 16.13
C LYS A 173 13.32 40.17 17.22
N PRO A 174 13.72 40.92 18.26
CA PRO A 174 12.82 41.30 19.35
C PRO A 174 11.60 42.13 18.93
N ASP A 175 11.72 42.84 17.81
CA ASP A 175 10.71 43.71 17.21
C ASP A 175 9.87 43.01 16.11
N SER A 176 10.07 41.71 15.90
CA SER A 176 9.41 40.92 14.88
C SER A 176 8.83 39.63 15.46
N ASP A 177 7.62 39.28 15.04
CA ASP A 177 7.02 37.97 15.31
C ASP A 177 7.38 36.93 14.24
N VAL A 178 8.21 37.30 13.26
CA VAL A 178 8.63 36.44 12.15
C VAL A 178 10.01 35.83 12.44
N TRP A 179 10.12 34.52 12.26
CA TRP A 179 11.38 33.79 12.29
C TRP A 179 12.03 33.81 10.90
N GLU A 180 13.33 34.09 10.84
CA GLU A 180 14.14 34.11 9.62
C GLU A 180 15.24 33.04 9.73
N ILE A 181 15.52 32.31 8.65
CA ILE A 181 16.61 31.32 8.61
C ILE A 181 17.94 32.06 8.67
N ALA A 182 18.77 31.72 9.65
CA ALA A 182 20.04 32.39 9.93
C ALA A 182 21.26 31.74 9.26
N ASN A 183 21.12 30.51 8.75
CA ASN A 183 22.18 29.79 8.06
C ASN A 183 21.96 29.76 6.53
N ASP A 184 22.97 30.18 5.77
CA ASP A 184 22.93 30.19 4.29
C ASP A 184 23.06 28.78 3.66
N TYR A 185 23.42 27.77 4.46
CA TYR A 185 23.60 26.38 4.01
C TYR A 185 23.24 25.36 5.10
N SER A 186 22.80 24.17 4.69
CA SER A 186 22.59 23.02 5.57
C SER A 186 23.89 22.64 6.30
N ILE A 187 23.84 22.64 7.63
CA ILE A 187 24.97 22.27 8.49
C ILE A 187 24.99 20.73 8.61
N LYS A 188 26.14 20.08 8.35
CA LYS A 188 26.33 18.61 8.32
C LYS A 188 27.06 18.07 9.55
#